data_AF-A0A6V7H633-F1
#
_entry.id   AF-A0A6V7H633-F1
#
_cell.length_a   1.000
_cell.length_b   1.000
_cell.length_c   1.000
_cell.angle_alpha   90.00
_cell.angle_beta   90.00
_cell.angle_gamma   90.00
#
_symmetry.space_group_name_H-M   'P 1'
#
loop_
_entity.id
_entity.type
_entity.pdbx_description
1 polymer ?
#
loop_
_entity_poly.entity_id
_entity_poly.type
_entity_poly.pdbx_seq_one_letter_code
_entity_poly.pdbx_strand_id
1 'polypeptide(L)'
;VAILKIENHYNLKINYELDVKLTWFHNISRSLTDKLDSLWKLAETHQSTENEIKQFADQIASSWTSINRQIYEKYSKIRMASRTLHGVPLSIVLDRIKKEIIVFKISLQFYESTYDQEYILKGYKLITESEELISSLGKCDSKLQQYLSISNITPHLIKLESAIDKYVTNVEVLPTKNSFVPDLSIFSLVAKLLTGDLLGYESIDPNYILIENMPKKPVFIIKNIKRKTIYPYHST
;
A
#
# COMPACT_ATOMS: atom_id res chain seq x y z
N VAL A 1 -25.80 -29.89 8.65
CA VAL A 1 -24.33 -29.77 8.91
C VAL A 1 -23.45 -30.26 7.76
N ALA A 2 -23.52 -31.53 7.31
CA ALA A 2 -22.58 -32.06 6.30
C ALA A 2 -22.52 -31.25 4.99
N ILE A 3 -23.69 -30.90 4.42
CA ILE A 3 -23.79 -30.03 3.23
C ILE A 3 -23.06 -28.70 3.46
N LEU A 4 -23.32 -28.03 4.59
CA LEU A 4 -22.69 -26.75 4.94
C LEU A 4 -21.16 -26.86 5.05
N LYS A 5 -20.64 -27.97 5.60
CA LYS A 5 -19.20 -28.22 5.68
C LYS A 5 -18.57 -28.33 4.30
N ILE A 6 -19.19 -29.09 3.41
CA ILE A 6 -18.72 -29.26 2.03
C ILE A 6 -18.69 -27.90 1.33
N GLU A 7 -19.79 -27.14 1.36
CA GLU A 7 -19.87 -25.83 0.72
C GLU A 7 -18.82 -24.85 1.32
N ASN A 8 -18.62 -24.86 2.63
CA ASN A 8 -17.70 -23.94 3.31
C ASN A 8 -16.23 -24.26 3.04
N HIS A 9 -15.87 -25.52 2.83
CA HIS A 9 -14.51 -25.89 2.44
C HIS A 9 -14.05 -25.15 1.18
N TYR A 10 -14.92 -25.04 0.17
CA TYR A 10 -14.61 -24.32 -1.06
C TYR A 10 -14.64 -22.80 -0.89
N ASN A 11 -15.49 -22.28 -0.02
CA ASN A 11 -15.51 -20.85 0.33
C ASN A 11 -14.17 -20.40 0.90
N LEU A 12 -13.52 -21.22 1.74
CA LEU A 12 -12.18 -20.92 2.28
C LEU A 12 -11.14 -20.76 1.17
N LYS A 13 -11.16 -21.61 0.14
CA LYS A 13 -10.23 -21.51 -0.99
C LYS A 13 -10.44 -20.23 -1.80
N ILE A 14 -11.69 -19.87 -2.09
CA ILE A 14 -12.02 -18.63 -2.81
C ILE A 14 -11.58 -17.41 -2.00
N ASN A 15 -11.76 -17.43 -0.67
CA ASN A 15 -11.32 -16.33 0.19
C ASN A 15 -9.82 -16.09 0.08
N TYR A 16 -9.03 -17.17 0.19
CA TYR A 16 -7.58 -17.08 0.09
C TYR A 16 -7.13 -16.51 -1.26
N GLU A 17 -7.70 -17.02 -2.37
CA GLU A 17 -7.37 -16.52 -3.70
C GLU A 17 -7.82 -15.06 -3.90
N LEU A 18 -8.98 -14.68 -3.34
CA LEU A 18 -9.49 -13.31 -3.37
C LEU A 18 -8.56 -12.35 -2.63
N ASP A 19 -8.06 -12.71 -1.45
CA ASP A 19 -7.16 -11.86 -0.65
C ASP A 19 -5.85 -11.57 -1.39
N VAL A 20 -5.28 -12.59 -2.05
CA VAL A 20 -4.09 -12.43 -2.89
C VAL A 20 -4.37 -11.50 -4.06
N LYS A 21 -5.50 -11.69 -4.75
CA LYS A 21 -5.89 -10.85 -5.91
C LYS A 21 -6.19 -9.41 -5.49
N LEU A 22 -6.84 -9.20 -4.35
CA LEU A 22 -7.11 -7.88 -3.78
C LEU A 22 -5.81 -7.15 -3.48
N THR A 23 -4.85 -7.82 -2.84
CA THR A 23 -3.55 -7.22 -2.54
C THR A 23 -2.85 -6.74 -3.81
N TRP A 24 -2.82 -7.59 -4.84
CA TRP A 24 -2.22 -7.23 -6.12
C TRP A 24 -2.95 -6.07 -6.81
N PHE A 25 -4.28 -6.11 -6.82
CA PHE A 25 -5.14 -5.05 -7.35
C PHE A 25 -4.90 -3.72 -6.65
N HIS A 26 -4.84 -3.70 -5.31
CA HIS A 26 -4.61 -2.49 -4.54
C HIS A 26 -3.24 -1.87 -4.85
N ASN A 27 -2.20 -2.69 -5.02
CA ASN A 27 -0.87 -2.20 -5.37
C ASN A 27 -0.86 -1.53 -6.75
N ILE A 28 -1.46 -2.15 -7.76
CA ILE A 28 -1.53 -1.57 -9.11
C ILE A 28 -2.43 -0.33 -9.13
N SER A 29 -3.60 -0.40 -8.49
CA SER A 29 -4.52 0.72 -8.39
C SER A 29 -3.89 1.94 -7.71
N ARG A 30 -3.10 1.71 -6.66
CA ARG A 30 -2.34 2.77 -5.99
C ARG A 30 -1.27 3.36 -6.91
N SER A 31 -0.45 2.50 -7.55
CA SER A 31 0.56 2.95 -8.51
C SER A 31 -0.03 3.82 -9.62
N LEU A 32 -1.16 3.40 -10.21
CA LEU A 32 -1.85 4.18 -11.23
C LEU A 32 -2.33 5.54 -10.69
N THR A 33 -2.88 5.57 -9.48
CA THR A 33 -3.38 6.79 -8.84
C THR A 33 -2.25 7.76 -8.55
N ASP A 34 -1.12 7.27 -8.02
CA ASP A 34 0.07 8.08 -7.72
C ASP A 34 0.68 8.68 -9.01
N LYS A 35 0.71 7.88 -10.09
CA LYS A 35 1.13 8.35 -11.42
C LYS A 35 0.20 9.42 -11.99
N LEU A 36 -1.12 9.24 -11.88
CA LEU A 36 -2.09 10.24 -12.31
C LEU A 36 -1.99 11.54 -11.51
N ASP A 37 -1.83 11.45 -10.19
CA ASP A 37 -1.61 12.61 -9.32
C ASP A 37 -0.34 13.39 -9.72
N SER A 38 0.73 12.67 -10.04
CA SER A 38 1.98 13.26 -10.54
C SER A 38 1.78 13.97 -11.90
N LEU A 39 1.01 13.38 -12.82
CA LEU A 39 0.70 14.00 -14.11
C LEU A 39 -0.17 15.25 -13.96
N TRP A 40 -1.18 15.23 -13.09
CA TRP A 40 -2.00 16.42 -12.83
C TRP A 40 -1.19 17.55 -12.22
N LYS A 41 -0.30 17.26 -11.26
CA LYS A 41 0.64 18.25 -10.72
C LYS A 41 1.57 18.82 -11.79
N LEU A 42 2.10 17.96 -12.66
CA LEU A 42 2.95 18.40 -13.78
C LEU A 42 2.17 19.34 -14.73
N ALA A 43 0.93 18.97 -15.04
CA ALA A 43 0.03 19.78 -15.86
C ALA A 43 -0.30 21.14 -15.24
N GLU A 44 -0.38 21.25 -13.91
CA GLU A 44 -0.57 22.53 -13.22
C GLU A 44 0.67 23.43 -13.33
N THR A 45 1.87 22.84 -13.30
CA THR A 45 3.14 23.59 -13.41
C THR A 45 3.46 24.01 -14.85
N HIS A 46 3.02 23.26 -15.85
CA HIS A 46 3.22 23.59 -17.26
C HIS A 46 2.08 24.47 -17.79
N GLN A 47 2.30 25.78 -17.88
CA GLN A 47 1.38 26.74 -18.51
C GLN A 47 1.50 26.74 -20.05
N SER A 48 1.35 25.59 -20.71
CA SER A 48 1.20 25.55 -22.17
C SER A 48 -0.26 25.82 -22.58
N THR A 49 -0.44 26.54 -23.68
CA THR A 49 -1.75 26.96 -24.23
C THR A 49 -2.68 25.78 -24.54
N GLU A 50 -2.12 24.59 -24.77
CA GLU A 50 -2.81 23.31 -24.80
C GLU A 50 -2.21 22.44 -23.70
N ASN A 51 -3.00 22.15 -22.65
CA ASN A 51 -2.54 21.34 -21.52
C ASN A 51 -2.73 19.84 -21.84
N GLU A 52 -1.96 19.37 -22.82
CA GLU A 52 -2.01 17.99 -23.34
C GLU A 52 -1.83 16.95 -22.23
N ILE A 53 -0.97 17.26 -21.24
CA ILE A 53 -0.72 16.41 -20.06
C ILE A 53 -2.00 16.22 -19.25
N LYS A 54 -2.74 17.31 -18.99
CA LYS A 54 -4.02 17.25 -18.31
C LYS A 54 -5.03 16.42 -19.10
N GLN A 55 -5.15 16.67 -20.40
CA GLN A 55 -6.09 15.95 -21.26
C GLN A 55 -5.78 14.44 -21.27
N PHE A 56 -4.51 14.06 -21.33
CA PHE A 56 -4.08 12.67 -21.24
C PHE A 56 -4.43 12.04 -19.89
N ALA A 57 -4.12 12.71 -18.78
CA ALA A 57 -4.45 12.22 -17.44
C ALA A 57 -5.96 12.04 -17.25
N ASP A 58 -6.77 13.00 -17.72
CA ASP A 58 -8.24 12.94 -17.65
C ASP A 58 -8.81 11.80 -18.52
N GLN A 59 -8.21 11.53 -19.68
CA GLN A 59 -8.58 10.38 -20.53
C GLN A 59 -8.28 9.04 -19.85
N ILE A 60 -7.13 8.91 -19.17
CA ILE A 60 -6.80 7.69 -18.42
C ILE A 60 -7.74 7.52 -17.23
N ALA A 61 -8.01 8.59 -16.46
CA ALA A 61 -8.90 8.55 -15.31
C ALA A 61 -10.36 8.21 -15.69
N SER A 62 -10.86 8.79 -16.78
CA SER A 62 -12.19 8.47 -17.31
C SER A 62 -12.27 7.04 -17.85
N SER A 63 -11.23 6.57 -18.55
CA SER A 63 -11.12 5.18 -19.00
C SER A 63 -11.12 4.22 -17.81
N TRP A 64 -10.35 4.52 -16.77
CA TRP A 64 -10.30 3.74 -15.54
C TRP A 64 -11.68 3.61 -14.89
N THR A 65 -12.36 4.74 -14.70
CA THR A 65 -13.70 4.80 -14.10
C THR A 65 -14.73 4.03 -14.93
N SER A 66 -14.69 4.19 -16.25
CA SER A 66 -15.59 3.51 -17.18
C SER A 66 -15.40 1.99 -17.16
N ILE A 67 -14.15 1.52 -17.23
CA ILE A 67 -13.81 0.09 -17.19
C ILE A 67 -14.27 -0.54 -15.88
N ASN A 68 -13.99 0.11 -14.75
CA ASN A 68 -14.46 -0.34 -13.44
C ASN A 68 -15.97 -0.52 -13.41
N ARG A 69 -16.72 0.52 -13.78
CA ARG A 69 -18.18 0.49 -13.77
C ARG A 69 -18.71 -0.66 -14.62
N GLN A 70 -18.25 -0.78 -15.86
CA GLN A 70 -18.72 -1.83 -16.78
C GLN A 70 -18.44 -3.24 -16.24
N ILE A 71 -17.26 -3.47 -15.65
CA ILE A 71 -16.89 -4.78 -15.13
C ILE A 71 -17.70 -5.11 -13.87
N TYR A 72 -17.86 -4.18 -12.94
CA TYR A 72 -18.69 -4.39 -11.75
C TYR A 72 -20.15 -4.69 -12.12
N GLU A 73 -20.73 -3.93 -13.06
CA GLU A 73 -22.08 -4.17 -13.54
C GLU A 73 -22.22 -5.56 -14.17
N LYS A 74 -21.26 -5.97 -15.00
CA LYS A 74 -21.23 -7.29 -15.65
C LYS A 74 -21.27 -8.44 -14.64
N TYR A 75 -20.51 -8.34 -13.55
CA TYR A 75 -20.40 -9.43 -12.57
C TYR A 75 -21.42 -9.35 -11.42
N SER A 76 -22.07 -8.19 -11.20
CA SER A 76 -23.04 -7.97 -10.11
C SER A 76 -24.21 -8.97 -10.02
N LYS A 77 -24.58 -9.59 -11.15
CA LYS A 77 -25.69 -10.54 -11.25
C LYS A 77 -25.28 -11.99 -11.06
N ILE A 78 -23.98 -12.29 -11.04
CA ILE A 78 -23.48 -13.66 -10.88
C ILE A 78 -23.78 -14.14 -9.46
N ARG A 79 -24.33 -15.36 -9.37
CA ARG A 79 -24.64 -16.03 -8.12
C ARG A 79 -23.76 -17.25 -7.98
N MET A 80 -23.38 -17.54 -6.74
CA MET A 80 -22.64 -18.74 -6.41
C MET A 80 -23.54 -19.95 -6.62
N ALA A 81 -23.13 -20.89 -7.49
CA ALA A 81 -23.81 -22.17 -7.60
C ALA A 81 -23.46 -23.05 -6.41
N SER A 82 -24.45 -23.80 -5.90
CA SER A 82 -24.23 -24.87 -4.95
C SER A 82 -23.43 -25.99 -5.61
N ARG A 83 -22.48 -26.55 -4.86
CA ARG A 83 -21.68 -27.70 -5.30
C ARG A 83 -22.32 -29.02 -4.92
N THR A 84 -23.22 -28.98 -3.93
CA THR A 84 -23.99 -30.14 -3.49
C THR A 84 -25.27 -30.32 -4.29
N LEU A 85 -25.83 -29.25 -4.85
CA LEU A 85 -27.03 -29.28 -5.69
C LEU A 85 -26.78 -28.63 -7.05
N HIS A 86 -26.72 -29.45 -8.09
CA HIS A 86 -26.46 -29.01 -9.45
C HIS A 86 -27.50 -28.01 -9.95
N GLY A 87 -27.05 -26.89 -10.51
CA GLY A 87 -27.90 -25.86 -11.11
C GLY A 87 -28.66 -24.99 -10.11
N VAL A 88 -28.45 -25.16 -8.81
CA VAL A 88 -29.15 -24.39 -7.77
C VAL A 88 -28.21 -23.34 -7.18
N PRO A 89 -28.61 -22.05 -7.10
CA PRO A 89 -27.86 -21.05 -6.36
C PRO A 89 -27.69 -21.42 -4.88
N LEU A 90 -26.49 -21.24 -4.34
CA LEU A 90 -26.17 -21.53 -2.95
C LEU A 90 -27.08 -20.78 -1.97
N SER A 91 -27.45 -19.54 -2.27
CA SER A 91 -28.40 -18.75 -1.47
C SER A 91 -29.72 -19.48 -1.22
N ILE A 92 -30.28 -20.12 -2.25
CA ILE A 92 -31.52 -20.90 -2.14
C ILE A 92 -31.33 -22.11 -1.21
N VAL A 93 -30.19 -22.79 -1.31
CA VAL A 93 -29.85 -23.93 -0.45
C VAL A 93 -29.72 -23.47 1.01
N LEU A 94 -29.02 -22.36 1.25
CA LEU A 94 -28.88 -21.78 2.58
C LEU A 94 -30.24 -21.40 3.17
N ASP A 95 -31.13 -20.79 2.39
CA ASP A 95 -32.45 -20.40 2.87
C ASP A 95 -33.35 -21.60 3.20
N ARG A 96 -33.24 -22.70 2.44
CA ARG A 96 -33.90 -23.96 2.80
C ARG A 96 -33.35 -24.52 4.12
N ILE A 97 -32.02 -24.58 4.27
CA ILE A 97 -31.39 -25.10 5.49
C ILE A 97 -31.74 -24.22 6.70
N LYS A 98 -31.79 -22.89 6.57
CA LYS A 98 -32.22 -21.99 7.66
C LYS A 98 -33.63 -22.33 8.14
N LYS A 99 -34.57 -22.60 7.24
CA LYS A 99 -35.94 -22.98 7.59
C LYS A 99 -35.96 -24.30 8.37
N GLU A 100 -35.21 -25.30 7.91
CA GLU A 100 -35.08 -26.59 8.61
C GLU A 100 -34.46 -26.42 10.00
N ILE A 101 -33.46 -25.55 10.16
CA ILE A 101 -32.85 -25.24 11.47
C ILE A 101 -33.89 -24.64 12.42
N ILE A 102 -34.75 -23.74 11.94
CA ILE A 102 -35.81 -23.14 12.77
C ILE A 102 -36.79 -24.22 13.26
N VAL A 103 -37.24 -25.10 12.35
CA VAL A 103 -38.14 -26.22 12.69
C VAL A 103 -37.47 -27.17 13.69
N PHE A 104 -36.20 -27.50 13.47
CA PHE A 104 -35.43 -28.36 14.36
C PHE A 104 -35.23 -27.73 15.74
N LYS A 105 -34.98 -26.41 15.82
CA LYS A 105 -34.86 -25.66 17.07
C LYS A 105 -36.15 -25.68 17.88
N ILE A 106 -37.29 -25.46 17.23
CA ILE A 106 -38.62 -25.54 17.88
C ILE A 106 -38.87 -26.96 18.40
N SER A 107 -38.50 -27.98 17.61
CA SER A 107 -38.66 -29.38 18.01
C SER A 107 -37.81 -29.70 19.24
N LEU A 108 -36.54 -29.28 19.27
CA LEU A 108 -35.67 -29.48 20.43
C LEU A 108 -36.21 -28.80 21.69
N GLN A 109 -36.75 -27.58 21.57
CA GLN A 109 -37.38 -26.87 22.69
C GLN A 109 -38.60 -27.61 23.23
N PHE A 110 -39.45 -28.15 22.34
CA PHE A 110 -40.64 -28.89 22.76
C PHE A 110 -40.31 -30.18 23.52
N TYR A 111 -39.21 -30.83 23.13
CA TYR A 111 -38.79 -32.14 23.63
C TYR A 111 -37.71 -32.09 24.72
N GLU A 112 -37.33 -30.89 25.17
CA GLU A 112 -36.25 -30.63 26.14
C GLU A 112 -36.47 -31.33 27.49
N SER A 113 -37.72 -31.50 27.91
CA SER A 113 -38.10 -32.19 29.14
C SER A 113 -38.29 -33.70 28.98
N THR A 114 -38.29 -34.21 27.75
CA THR A 114 -38.70 -35.59 27.43
C THR A 114 -37.51 -36.48 27.05
N TYR A 115 -36.48 -35.92 26.41
CA TYR A 115 -35.29 -36.66 25.98
C TYR A 115 -34.12 -36.46 26.95
N ASP A 116 -33.14 -37.36 26.86
CA ASP A 116 -31.89 -37.26 27.58
C ASP A 116 -31.15 -35.96 27.18
N GLN A 117 -30.72 -35.24 28.22
CA GLN A 117 -30.06 -33.95 28.16
C GLN A 117 -28.79 -33.99 27.29
N GLU A 118 -28.09 -35.13 27.20
CA GLU A 118 -26.92 -35.28 26.33
C GLU A 118 -27.30 -35.07 24.84
N TYR A 119 -28.43 -35.63 24.41
CA TYR A 119 -28.88 -35.51 23.01
C TYR A 119 -29.42 -34.11 22.72
N ILE A 120 -30.08 -33.46 23.68
CA ILE A 120 -30.53 -32.07 23.56
C ILE A 120 -29.32 -31.13 23.37
N LEU A 121 -28.28 -31.28 24.20
CA LEU A 121 -27.05 -30.50 24.08
C LEU A 121 -26.35 -30.72 22.73
N LYS A 122 -26.27 -31.97 22.26
CA LYS A 122 -25.74 -32.28 20.92
C LYS A 122 -26.56 -31.60 19.82
N GLY A 123 -27.89 -31.59 19.94
CA GLY A 123 -28.79 -30.92 19.02
C GLY A 123 -28.52 -29.41 18.91
N TYR A 124 -28.44 -28.72 20.05
CA TYR A 124 -28.12 -27.28 20.07
C TYR A 124 -26.72 -26.99 19.54
N LYS A 125 -25.72 -27.84 19.84
CA LYS A 125 -24.37 -27.70 19.28
C LYS A 125 -24.39 -27.75 17.74
N LEU A 126 -25.16 -28.65 17.15
CA LEU A 126 -25.31 -28.76 15.69
C LEU A 126 -26.04 -27.54 15.08
N ILE A 127 -26.98 -26.94 15.82
CA ILE A 127 -27.64 -25.69 15.41
C ILE A 127 -26.61 -24.56 15.36
N THR A 128 -25.87 -24.34 16.45
CA THR A 128 -24.85 -23.29 16.52
C THR A 128 -23.81 -23.45 15.42
N GLU A 129 -23.27 -24.66 15.23
CA GLU A 129 -22.33 -24.94 14.15
C GLU A 129 -22.93 -24.64 12.76
N SER A 130 -24.21 -24.95 12.55
CA SER A 130 -24.89 -24.67 11.29
C SER A 130 -25.10 -23.17 11.06
N GLU A 131 -25.48 -22.41 12.09
CA GLU A 131 -25.67 -20.96 12.03
C GLU A 131 -24.35 -20.24 11.70
N GLU A 132 -23.24 -20.65 12.32
CA GLU A 132 -21.90 -20.15 12.03
C GLU A 132 -21.50 -20.40 10.56
N LEU A 133 -21.69 -21.63 10.08
CA LEU A 133 -21.40 -21.99 8.69
C LEU A 133 -22.27 -21.21 7.69
N ILE A 134 -23.57 -21.02 7.98
CA ILE A 134 -24.47 -20.24 7.15
C ILE A 134 -24.03 -18.78 7.09
N SER A 135 -23.62 -18.19 8.22
CA SER A 135 -23.11 -16.83 8.27
C SER A 135 -21.86 -16.64 7.40
N SER A 136 -20.91 -17.59 7.48
CA SER A 136 -19.72 -17.63 6.62
C SER A 136 -20.07 -17.72 5.13
N LEU A 137 -21.06 -18.56 4.79
CA LEU A 137 -21.48 -18.81 3.41
C LEU A 137 -22.36 -17.69 2.82
N GLY A 138 -23.05 -16.91 3.65
CA GLY A 138 -23.93 -15.83 3.21
C GLY A 138 -23.23 -14.73 2.39
N LYS A 139 -21.90 -14.62 2.52
CA LYS A 139 -21.07 -13.66 1.76
C LYS A 139 -20.43 -14.25 0.50
N CYS A 140 -20.73 -15.49 0.12
CA CYS A 140 -20.09 -16.15 -1.03
C CYS A 140 -20.35 -15.42 -2.35
N ASP A 141 -21.58 -14.95 -2.57
CA ASP A 141 -21.93 -14.22 -3.79
C ASP A 141 -21.06 -12.97 -3.95
N SER A 142 -20.99 -12.10 -2.93
CA SER A 142 -20.22 -10.87 -3.02
C SER A 142 -18.72 -11.14 -3.20
N LYS A 143 -18.19 -12.17 -2.54
CA LYS A 143 -16.79 -12.58 -2.69
C LYS A 143 -16.48 -13.10 -4.09
N LEU A 144 -17.35 -13.94 -4.66
CA LEU A 144 -17.22 -14.40 -6.04
C LEU A 144 -17.28 -13.23 -7.02
N GLN A 145 -18.24 -12.33 -6.84
CA GLN A 145 -18.41 -11.14 -7.68
C GLN A 145 -17.17 -10.25 -7.63
N GLN A 146 -16.61 -10.01 -6.44
CA GLN A 146 -15.37 -9.26 -6.26
C GLN A 146 -14.19 -9.96 -6.93
N TYR A 147 -14.03 -11.28 -6.70
CA TYR A 147 -12.96 -12.07 -7.30
C TYR A 147 -12.95 -11.97 -8.82
N LEU A 148 -14.12 -12.17 -9.44
CA LEU A 148 -14.28 -12.09 -10.89
C LEU A 148 -14.05 -10.67 -11.40
N SER A 149 -14.60 -9.66 -10.72
CA SER A 149 -14.43 -8.26 -11.12
C SER A 149 -12.96 -7.86 -11.09
N ILE A 150 -12.29 -8.06 -9.95
CA ILE A 150 -10.88 -7.69 -9.77
C ILE A 150 -9.98 -8.45 -10.75
N SER A 151 -10.22 -9.75 -10.95
CA SER A 151 -9.43 -10.55 -11.89
C SER A 151 -9.54 -10.03 -13.33
N ASN A 152 -10.68 -9.46 -13.72
CA ASN A 152 -10.86 -8.86 -15.03
C ASN A 152 -10.39 -7.40 -15.09
N ILE A 153 -10.52 -6.64 -14.01
CA ILE A 153 -10.10 -5.24 -13.95
C ILE A 153 -8.56 -5.14 -13.98
N THR A 154 -7.85 -6.03 -13.29
CA THR A 154 -6.40 -5.94 -13.07
C THR A 154 -5.59 -5.85 -14.39
N PRO A 155 -5.84 -6.67 -15.43
CA PRO A 155 -5.16 -6.52 -16.71
C PRO A 155 -5.40 -5.18 -17.40
N HIS A 156 -6.58 -4.57 -17.22
CA HIS A 156 -6.85 -3.24 -17.78
C HIS A 156 -6.10 -2.15 -17.04
N LEU A 157 -6.01 -2.24 -15.71
CA LEU A 157 -5.17 -1.35 -14.91
C LEU A 157 -3.71 -1.36 -15.38
N ILE A 158 -3.14 -2.56 -15.56
CA ILE A 158 -1.75 -2.71 -16.03
C ILE A 158 -1.55 -2.05 -17.41
N LYS A 159 -2.54 -2.15 -18.30
CA LYS A 159 -2.49 -1.49 -19.61
C LYS A 159 -2.53 0.03 -19.49
N LEU A 160 -3.37 0.59 -18.61
CA LEU A 160 -3.42 2.03 -18.35
C LEU A 160 -2.12 2.53 -17.74
N GLU A 161 -1.56 1.81 -16.78
CA GLU A 161 -0.27 2.13 -16.18
C GLU A 161 0.85 2.13 -17.22
N SER A 162 0.92 1.08 -18.06
CA SER A 162 1.88 1.02 -19.16
C SER A 162 1.69 2.14 -20.19
N ALA A 163 0.45 2.59 -20.42
CA ALA A 163 0.18 3.72 -21.30
C ALA A 163 0.74 5.03 -20.73
N ILE A 164 0.63 5.24 -19.41
CA ILE A 164 1.28 6.37 -18.73
C ILE A 164 2.80 6.26 -18.86
N ASP A 165 3.39 5.09 -18.60
CA ASP A 165 4.84 4.93 -18.68
C ASP A 165 5.35 5.24 -20.09
N LYS A 166 4.65 4.77 -21.13
CA LYS A 166 4.97 5.09 -22.53
C LYS A 166 4.80 6.57 -22.85
N TYR A 167 3.75 7.20 -22.31
CA TYR A 167 3.53 8.63 -22.48
C TYR A 167 4.69 9.43 -21.88
N VAL A 168 5.10 9.11 -20.65
CA VAL A 168 6.22 9.77 -19.96
C VAL A 168 7.55 9.56 -20.70
N THR A 169 7.78 8.40 -21.31
CA THR A 169 9.02 8.17 -22.10
C THR A 169 9.03 8.85 -23.46
N ASN A 170 7.86 9.08 -24.07
CA ASN A 170 7.74 9.62 -25.43
C ASN A 170 7.52 11.13 -25.45
N VAL A 171 6.87 11.65 -24.42
CA VAL A 171 6.87 13.09 -24.17
C VAL A 171 8.29 13.40 -23.78
N GLU A 172 9.05 13.98 -24.72
CA GLU A 172 10.12 14.88 -24.33
C GLU A 172 9.45 15.88 -23.40
N VAL A 173 9.57 15.67 -22.09
CA VAL A 173 9.52 16.77 -21.14
C VAL A 173 10.71 17.62 -21.57
N LEU A 174 10.47 18.46 -22.59
CA LEU A 174 11.50 19.17 -23.35
C LEU A 174 12.42 19.85 -22.33
N PRO A 175 13.72 19.93 -22.67
CA PRO A 175 14.78 20.21 -21.71
C PRO A 175 14.34 21.39 -20.88
N THR A 176 14.54 21.30 -19.57
CA THR A 176 14.45 22.42 -18.64
C THR A 176 14.84 23.63 -19.43
N LYS A 177 13.86 24.45 -19.87
CA LYS A 177 14.21 25.62 -20.67
C LYS A 177 15.20 26.30 -19.77
N ASN A 178 16.44 26.47 -20.22
CA ASN A 178 17.45 27.27 -19.55
C ASN A 178 17.00 28.76 -19.52
N SER A 179 15.69 29.02 -19.45
CA SER A 179 15.10 30.29 -19.07
C SER A 179 15.40 30.46 -17.59
N PHE A 180 16.36 31.35 -17.34
CA PHE A 180 16.99 31.65 -16.07
C PHE A 180 18.04 30.63 -15.66
N VAL A 181 19.19 30.67 -16.34
CA VAL A 181 20.41 30.90 -15.57
C VAL A 181 20.14 32.21 -14.82
N PRO A 182 19.86 32.20 -13.50
CA PRO A 182 19.81 33.46 -12.78
C PRO A 182 21.20 34.04 -12.99
N ASP A 183 21.27 35.26 -13.53
CA ASP A 183 22.52 35.89 -13.87
C ASP A 183 23.47 35.75 -12.67
N LEU A 184 24.44 34.84 -12.80
CA LEU A 184 25.42 34.53 -11.75
C LEU A 184 26.23 35.79 -11.40
N SER A 185 26.11 36.85 -12.22
CA SER A 185 26.55 38.20 -11.90
C SER A 185 25.95 38.73 -10.60
N ILE A 186 24.71 38.38 -10.24
CA ILE A 186 24.08 38.82 -8.98
C ILE A 186 24.79 38.15 -7.79
N PHE A 187 25.10 36.86 -7.90
CA PHE A 187 25.90 36.17 -6.88
C PHE A 187 27.31 36.74 -6.79
N SER A 188 27.93 37.08 -7.92
CA SER A 188 29.22 37.79 -7.95
C SER A 188 29.14 39.17 -7.28
N LEU A 189 28.07 39.92 -7.53
CA LEU A 189 27.85 41.24 -6.95
C LEU A 189 27.60 41.16 -5.43
N VAL A 190 26.76 40.23 -5.00
CA VAL A 190 26.48 39.96 -3.58
C VAL A 190 27.74 39.47 -2.87
N ALA A 191 28.51 38.56 -3.49
CA ALA A 191 29.78 38.11 -2.94
C ALA A 191 30.76 39.28 -2.77
N LYS A 192 30.92 40.14 -3.78
CA LYS A 192 31.78 41.34 -3.70
C LYS A 192 31.33 42.37 -2.67
N LEU A 193 30.03 42.45 -2.40
CA LEU A 193 29.46 43.29 -1.33
C LEU A 193 29.78 42.71 0.05
N LEU A 194 29.62 41.40 0.20
CA LEU A 194 29.86 40.68 1.45
C LEU A 194 31.35 40.56 1.79
N THR A 195 32.23 40.45 0.78
CA THR A 195 33.69 40.42 0.96
C THR A 195 34.30 41.81 1.10
N GLY A 196 33.52 42.88 0.84
CA GLY A 196 34.03 44.25 0.86
C GLY A 196 34.89 44.61 -0.36
N ASP A 197 35.02 43.72 -1.36
CA ASP A 197 35.77 44.00 -2.60
C ASP A 197 35.26 45.27 -3.30
N LEU A 198 33.94 45.52 -3.27
CA LEU A 198 33.32 46.73 -3.82
C LEU A 198 33.63 48.02 -3.02
N LEU A 199 34.11 47.87 -1.78
CA LEU A 199 34.51 48.95 -0.88
C LEU A 199 36.03 49.17 -0.88
N GLY A 200 36.77 48.49 -1.75
CA GLY A 200 38.22 48.64 -1.91
C GLY A 200 39.06 47.81 -0.92
N TYR A 201 38.46 46.84 -0.23
CA TYR A 201 39.24 45.88 0.56
C TYR A 201 39.93 44.88 -0.36
N GLU A 202 41.25 44.69 -0.19
CA GLU A 202 41.98 43.64 -0.90
C GLU A 202 41.57 42.26 -0.36
N SER A 203 41.33 41.32 -1.26
CA SER A 203 41.00 39.96 -0.89
C SER A 203 42.18 39.32 -0.16
N ILE A 204 41.94 38.90 1.08
CA ILE A 204 42.94 38.20 1.89
C ILE A 204 43.04 36.77 1.37
N ASP A 205 44.24 36.33 0.99
CA ASP A 205 44.48 34.95 0.55
C ASP A 205 43.98 33.96 1.62
N PRO A 206 43.01 33.08 1.29
CA PRO A 206 42.50 32.10 2.24
C PRO A 206 43.60 31.21 2.83
N ASN A 207 44.67 30.93 2.06
CA ASN A 207 45.79 30.13 2.51
C ASN A 207 46.59 30.85 3.61
N TYR A 208 46.69 32.18 3.56
CA TYR A 208 47.34 32.97 4.59
C TYR A 208 46.61 32.85 5.93
N ILE A 209 45.27 32.98 5.92
CA ILE A 209 44.42 32.85 7.13
C ILE A 209 44.53 31.44 7.72
N LEU A 210 44.56 30.41 6.87
CA LEU A 210 44.69 29.02 7.31
C LEU A 210 46.07 28.73 7.93
N ILE A 211 47.14 29.34 7.41
CA ILE A 211 48.49 29.21 7.98
C ILE A 211 48.59 29.94 9.32
N GLU A 212 48.01 31.14 9.42
CA GLU A 212 48.05 31.94 10.65
C GLU A 212 47.25 31.30 11.80
N ASN A 213 46.14 30.64 11.47
CA ASN A 213 45.27 29.97 12.44
C ASN A 213 45.59 28.48 12.64
N MET A 214 46.70 27.97 12.10
CA MET A 214 47.14 26.60 12.40
C MET A 214 47.49 26.48 13.90
N PRO A 215 46.92 25.50 14.62
CA PRO A 215 47.20 25.33 16.04
C PRO A 215 48.69 25.02 16.26
N LYS A 216 49.40 25.93 16.93
CA LYS A 216 50.82 25.73 17.28
C LYS A 216 50.96 24.51 18.18
N LYS A 217 51.93 23.64 17.89
CA LYS A 217 52.21 22.40 18.64
C LYS A 217 52.24 22.68 20.16
N PRO A 218 51.52 21.89 20.99
CA PRO A 218 51.59 22.05 22.43
C PRO A 218 53.01 21.70 22.93
N VAL A 219 53.57 22.57 23.77
CA VAL A 219 54.84 22.35 24.46
C VAL A 219 54.57 21.57 25.74
N PHE A 220 54.98 20.30 25.78
CA PHE A 220 54.89 19.48 26.98
C PHE A 220 56.08 19.75 27.90
N ILE A 221 55.83 20.34 29.08
CA ILE A 221 56.84 20.51 30.12
C ILE A 221 56.87 19.25 30.99
N ILE A 222 57.90 18.41 30.84
CA ILE A 222 58.11 17.22 31.68
C ILE A 222 59.12 17.58 32.77
N LYS A 223 58.69 17.61 34.04
CA LYS A 223 59.59 17.77 35.20
C LYS A 223 60.38 16.47 35.42
N ASN A 224 61.69 16.55 35.26
CA ASN A 224 62.62 15.42 35.35
C ASN A 224 63.00 15.15 36.83
N ILE A 225 62.20 14.34 37.55
CA ILE A 225 62.50 13.97 38.94
C ILE A 225 63.46 12.76 38.93
N LYS A 226 64.77 13.01 39.03
CA LYS A 226 65.77 11.98 39.35
C LYS A 226 65.54 11.48 40.78
N ARG A 227 64.83 10.36 40.96
CA ARG A 227 64.74 9.67 42.26
C ARG A 227 66.07 8.96 42.53
N LYS A 228 66.81 9.44 43.55
CA LYS A 228 67.93 8.70 44.16
C LYS A 228 67.37 7.42 44.79
N THR A 229 67.89 6.28 44.36
CA THR A 229 67.67 4.96 44.96
C THR A 229 68.29 4.94 46.36
N ILE A 230 67.47 4.71 47.38
CA ILE A 230 67.93 4.28 48.71
C ILE A 230 67.26 2.93 48.94
N TYR A 231 68.07 1.86 48.89
CA TYR A 231 67.66 0.51 49.27
C TYR A 231 67.71 0.39 50.80
N PRO A 232 66.66 -0.15 51.46
CA PRO A 232 66.81 -0.79 52.75
C PRO A 232 66.94 -2.31 52.57
N TYR A 233 68.03 -2.79 53.11
CA TYR A 233 68.45 -4.17 53.27
C TYR A 233 67.52 -4.90 54.24
N HIS A 234 67.05 -6.11 53.90
CA HIS A 234 66.65 -7.10 54.90
C HIS A 234 67.14 -8.49 54.52
N SER A 235 67.97 -9.03 55.41
CA SER A 235 68.47 -10.39 55.48
C SER A 235 67.36 -11.38 55.84
N THR A 236 67.56 -12.63 55.40
CA THR A 236 66.83 -13.87 55.79
C THR A 236 66.55 -13.97 57.29
#